data_AF-A0AA39KVE5-F1
#
_entry.id   AF-A0AA39KVE5-F1
#
_cell.length_a   1.000
_cell.length_b   1.000
_cell.length_c   1.000
_cell.angle_alpha   90.00
_cell.angle_beta   90.00
_cell.angle_gamma   90.00
#
_symmetry.space_group_name_H-M   'P 1'
#
loop_
_entity.id
_entity.type
_entity.pdbx_description
1 polymer ?
#
loop_
_entity_poly.entity_id
_entity_poly.type
_entity_poly.pdbx_seq_one_letter_code
_entity_poly.pdbx_strand_id
1 'polypeptide(L)'
;MTNHQNITGEQMGGYFGYALACADIDGDGLDDLIVGAPMYTIPDNSEMNIETGRIYIFYGKGPDKYREFVTRDGESNRGRFGLSLASLGDIDRDGYGDFAVGAPYAGAENRGAIYIYHGSRDGVLDKYSQAIHAEDLSTAVNTFGFSIAGGLDLDGNLYPDMVVGSYESSVAMFFRSRPVIKMVPDDTYVEFGSTSKLISLDERDCTLSDTTRVACLPLKACFKYAGDGVSLTYDFNIQYVLDVKKTKSPRLFFLEHEGRNTLNHTITVERNQQFCRTVRVIINSNTNRGKVT
;
A
#
# COMPACT_ATOMS: atom_id res chain seq x y z
N MET A 1 28.95 16.77 -22.53
CA MET A 1 27.65 17.07 -21.92
C MET A 1 27.03 18.22 -22.69
N THR A 2 25.81 18.03 -23.20
CA THR A 2 25.03 19.03 -23.94
C THR A 2 23.74 19.27 -23.16
N ASN A 3 23.31 20.53 -23.07
CA ASN A 3 21.99 20.85 -22.51
C ASN A 3 20.95 20.65 -23.61
N HIS A 4 19.99 19.77 -23.37
CA HIS A 4 18.94 19.44 -24.33
C HIS A 4 17.63 20.20 -24.05
N GLN A 5 17.30 20.45 -22.79
CA GLN A 5 16.08 21.14 -22.37
C GLN A 5 16.28 21.86 -21.04
N ASN A 6 15.75 23.09 -20.93
CA ASN A 6 15.63 23.80 -19.66
C ASN A 6 14.23 23.60 -19.07
N ILE A 7 14.17 23.31 -17.78
CA ILE A 7 12.94 23.20 -16.99
C ILE A 7 12.96 24.31 -15.94
N THR A 8 11.87 25.06 -15.81
CA THR A 8 11.77 26.23 -14.94
C THR A 8 10.67 26.01 -13.89
N GLY A 9 10.96 26.32 -12.63
CA GLY A 9 9.99 26.25 -11.55
C GLY A 9 8.92 27.35 -11.62
N GLU A 10 7.81 27.13 -10.92
CA GLU A 10 6.60 27.99 -11.02
C GLU A 10 6.58 29.16 -10.04
N GLN A 11 7.33 29.08 -8.93
CA GLN A 11 7.28 30.05 -7.84
C GLN A 11 8.66 30.64 -7.53
N MET A 12 8.77 31.97 -7.55
CA MET A 12 9.96 32.68 -7.12
C MET A 12 10.28 32.35 -5.65
N GLY A 13 11.54 32.02 -5.37
CA GLY A 13 11.96 31.66 -4.02
C GLY A 13 11.56 30.24 -3.60
N GLY A 14 10.92 29.43 -4.46
CA GLY A 14 10.56 28.05 -4.16
C GLY A 14 11.74 27.08 -4.10
N TYR A 15 12.94 27.51 -4.50
CA TYR A 15 14.15 26.67 -4.58
C TYR A 15 13.97 25.42 -5.46
N PHE A 16 13.26 25.58 -6.59
CA PHE A 16 13.14 24.51 -7.59
C PHE A 16 14.52 24.05 -8.07
N GLY A 17 14.80 22.75 -7.95
CA GLY A 17 16.11 22.17 -8.25
C GLY A 17 17.02 22.02 -7.03
N TYR A 18 16.51 22.21 -5.81
CA TYR A 18 17.29 22.03 -4.58
C TYR A 18 17.80 20.59 -4.42
N ALA A 19 16.91 19.62 -4.68
CA ALA A 19 17.22 18.20 -4.69
C ALA A 19 16.71 17.60 -6.01
N LEU A 20 17.41 16.58 -6.49
CA LEU A 20 17.08 15.84 -7.71
C LEU A 20 17.16 14.34 -7.42
N ALA A 21 16.27 13.58 -8.03
CA ALA A 21 16.36 12.11 -8.10
C ALA A 21 15.82 11.64 -9.46
N CYS A 22 16.23 10.44 -9.87
CA CYS A 22 15.73 9.81 -11.08
C CYS A 22 15.31 8.36 -10.79
N ALA A 23 14.21 7.92 -11.39
CA ALA A 23 13.71 6.55 -11.35
C ALA A 23 12.73 6.34 -12.51
N ASP A 24 12.60 5.12 -13.02
CA ASP A 24 11.52 4.74 -13.96
C ASP A 24 10.22 4.52 -13.19
N ILE A 25 9.51 5.60 -12.88
CA ILE A 25 8.33 5.61 -11.99
C ILE A 25 7.11 5.02 -12.70
N ASP A 26 7.00 5.22 -14.03
CA ASP A 26 5.89 4.72 -14.83
C ASP A 26 6.13 3.35 -15.48
N GLY A 27 7.36 2.81 -15.36
CA GLY A 27 7.74 1.48 -15.84
C GLY A 27 7.84 1.39 -17.36
N ASP A 28 8.08 2.52 -18.05
CA ASP A 28 8.22 2.58 -19.50
C ASP A 28 9.65 2.30 -20.00
N GLY A 29 10.59 2.11 -19.07
CA GLY A 29 12.00 1.85 -19.32
C GLY A 29 12.85 3.11 -19.49
N LEU A 30 12.28 4.30 -19.30
CA LEU A 30 13.00 5.58 -19.29
C LEU A 30 13.07 6.13 -17.87
N ASP A 31 14.17 6.79 -17.54
CA ASP A 31 14.27 7.49 -16.25
C ASP A 31 13.37 8.73 -16.24
N ASP A 32 12.52 8.83 -15.23
CA ASP A 32 11.75 10.02 -14.89
C ASP A 32 12.55 10.92 -13.95
N LEU A 33 12.32 12.22 -14.03
CA LEU A 33 13.02 13.22 -13.22
C LEU A 33 12.14 13.72 -12.09
N ILE A 34 12.65 13.65 -10.86
CA ILE A 34 12.01 14.21 -9.67
C ILE A 34 12.79 15.46 -9.24
N VAL A 35 12.10 16.58 -9.08
CA VAL A 35 12.69 17.87 -8.70
C VAL A 35 12.05 18.41 -7.43
N GLY A 36 12.87 18.67 -6.41
CA GLY A 36 12.45 19.28 -5.15
C GLY A 36 12.39 20.81 -5.21
N ALA A 37 11.36 21.38 -4.60
CA ALA A 37 11.17 22.81 -4.36
C ALA A 37 10.74 23.03 -2.88
N PRO A 38 11.66 22.84 -1.92
CA PRO A 38 11.33 22.78 -0.49
C PRO A 38 10.79 24.09 0.09
N MET A 39 11.04 25.22 -0.55
CA MET A 39 10.54 26.53 -0.09
C MET A 39 9.22 26.92 -0.77
N TYR A 40 8.65 26.04 -1.60
CA TYR A 40 7.36 26.29 -2.23
C TYR A 40 6.25 26.49 -1.18
N THR A 41 5.41 27.47 -1.42
CA THR A 41 4.23 27.79 -0.61
C THR A 41 2.98 27.62 -1.46
N ILE A 42 2.07 26.75 -1.05
CA ILE A 42 0.79 26.53 -1.74
C ILE A 42 -0.04 27.83 -1.68
N PRO A 43 -0.36 28.46 -2.82
CA PRO A 43 -1.19 29.67 -2.84
C PRO A 43 -2.60 29.40 -2.29
N ASP A 44 -3.21 30.43 -1.70
CA ASP A 44 -4.63 30.44 -1.31
C ASP A 44 -5.08 29.25 -0.43
N ASN A 45 -4.16 28.66 0.33
CA ASN A 45 -4.52 27.63 1.30
C ASN A 45 -5.18 28.26 2.54
N SER A 46 -6.27 27.67 3.03
CA SER A 46 -7.08 28.20 4.13
C SER A 46 -6.34 28.26 5.47
N GLU A 47 -5.25 27.51 5.59
CA GLU A 47 -4.46 27.38 6.82
C GLU A 47 -3.31 28.39 6.91
N MET A 48 -3.07 29.17 5.84
CA MET A 48 -1.93 30.09 5.69
C MET A 48 -0.56 29.40 5.91
N ASN A 49 -0.46 28.13 5.52
CA ASN A 49 0.79 27.39 5.58
C ASN A 49 1.79 27.96 4.57
N ILE A 50 3.05 28.10 4.99
CA ILE A 50 4.16 28.60 4.18
C ILE A 50 5.29 27.56 4.15
N GLU A 51 6.12 27.58 3.12
CA GLU A 51 7.27 26.65 2.99
C GLU A 51 6.85 25.18 3.23
N THR A 52 5.65 24.80 2.79
CA THR A 52 5.18 23.42 2.88
C THR A 52 6.05 22.51 2.02
N GLY A 53 6.55 23.04 0.90
CA GLY A 53 7.38 22.34 -0.06
C GLY A 53 6.56 21.60 -1.11
N ARG A 54 7.18 21.35 -2.26
CA ARG A 54 6.61 20.66 -3.41
C ARG A 54 7.70 19.83 -4.08
N ILE A 55 7.31 18.71 -4.66
CA ILE A 55 8.10 18.00 -5.67
C ILE A 55 7.37 18.02 -7.02
N TYR A 56 8.16 17.94 -8.07
CA TYR A 56 7.71 17.86 -9.45
C TYR A 56 8.23 16.55 -10.04
N ILE A 57 7.37 15.79 -10.72
CA ILE A 57 7.73 14.54 -11.38
C ILE A 57 7.51 14.72 -12.88
N PHE A 58 8.60 14.67 -13.65
CA PHE A 58 8.61 14.80 -15.10
C PHE A 58 8.84 13.43 -15.74
N TYR A 59 7.82 12.90 -16.41
CA TYR A 59 7.91 11.57 -17.02
C TYR A 59 8.68 11.59 -18.33
N GLY A 60 9.55 10.61 -18.54
CA GLY A 60 10.27 10.40 -19.79
C GLY A 60 9.35 10.19 -20.99
N LYS A 61 9.75 10.70 -22.16
CA LYS A 61 9.11 10.39 -23.45
C LYS A 61 10.13 10.05 -24.54
N GLY A 62 11.41 10.03 -24.21
CA GLY A 62 12.53 9.80 -25.10
C GLY A 62 13.77 10.58 -24.64
N PRO A 63 14.86 10.56 -25.42
CA PRO A 63 16.18 11.04 -24.97
C PRO A 63 16.20 12.49 -24.46
N ASP A 64 15.36 13.35 -25.01
CA ASP A 64 15.39 14.80 -24.79
C ASP A 64 13.99 15.40 -24.54
N LYS A 65 13.02 14.60 -24.08
CA LYS A 65 11.64 15.07 -23.91
C LYS A 65 10.98 14.48 -22.67
N TYR A 66 10.33 15.36 -21.92
CA TYR A 66 9.42 14.98 -20.85
C TYR A 66 7.96 15.14 -21.27
N ARG A 67 7.07 14.36 -20.67
CA ARG A 67 5.61 14.53 -20.72
C ARG A 67 5.19 15.67 -19.80
N GLU A 68 3.89 15.90 -19.68
CA GLU A 68 3.35 16.78 -18.65
C GLU A 68 3.75 16.25 -17.27
N PHE A 69 4.16 17.16 -16.38
CA PHE A 69 4.60 16.80 -15.05
C PHE A 69 3.42 16.74 -14.09
N VAL A 70 3.58 15.98 -13.02
CA VAL A 70 2.67 16.03 -11.87
C VAL A 70 3.41 16.56 -10.64
N THR A 71 2.66 17.02 -9.64
CA THR A 71 3.22 17.55 -8.41
C THR A 71 2.72 16.80 -7.20
N ARG A 72 3.54 16.74 -6.14
CA ARG A 72 3.11 16.37 -4.80
C ARG A 72 3.52 17.45 -3.83
N ASP A 73 2.58 17.84 -2.98
CA ASP A 73 2.74 18.95 -2.05
C ASP A 73 2.96 18.43 -0.63
N GLY A 74 3.80 19.13 0.14
CA GLY A 74 3.94 18.88 1.56
C GLY A 74 2.72 19.34 2.35
N GLU A 75 2.41 18.63 3.43
CA GLU A 75 1.24 18.92 4.27
C GLU A 75 1.59 19.81 5.48
N SER A 76 2.83 19.76 5.97
CA SER A 76 3.24 20.47 7.19
C SER A 76 3.66 21.91 6.89
N ASN A 77 3.16 22.86 7.69
CA ASN A 77 3.63 24.24 7.69
C ASN A 77 5.14 24.30 7.99
N ARG A 78 5.92 24.91 7.10
CA ARG A 78 7.39 24.95 7.15
C ARG A 78 8.06 23.58 7.18
N GLY A 79 7.35 22.53 6.72
CA GLY A 79 7.88 21.17 6.68
C GLY A 79 9.03 20.99 5.69
N ARG A 80 9.08 21.84 4.65
CA ARG A 80 10.07 21.81 3.57
C ARG A 80 10.13 20.46 2.86
N PHE A 81 8.97 19.94 2.50
CA PHE A 81 8.85 18.72 1.72
C PHE A 81 9.60 18.85 0.37
N GLY A 82 10.38 17.84 0.02
CA GLY A 82 11.25 17.89 -1.17
C GLY A 82 12.63 18.48 -0.92
N LEU A 83 13.03 18.64 0.35
CA LEU A 83 14.39 19.08 0.70
C LEU A 83 15.43 18.01 0.38
N SER A 84 15.09 16.73 0.59
CA SER A 84 15.90 15.61 0.15
C SER A 84 15.06 14.66 -0.70
N LEU A 85 15.71 14.04 -1.67
CA LEU A 85 15.12 13.06 -2.56
C LEU A 85 16.08 11.89 -2.71
N ALA A 86 15.54 10.68 -2.73
CA ALA A 86 16.31 9.48 -3.03
C ALA A 86 15.47 8.54 -3.90
N SER A 87 16.07 8.04 -4.98
CA SER A 87 15.56 6.87 -5.68
C SER A 87 15.71 5.65 -4.76
N LEU A 88 14.65 4.86 -4.64
CA LEU A 88 14.64 3.63 -3.84
C LEU A 88 14.73 2.38 -4.71
N GLY A 89 14.81 2.54 -6.04
CA GLY A 89 14.57 1.42 -6.96
C GLY A 89 13.14 0.90 -6.78
N ASP A 90 12.92 -0.38 -7.04
CA ASP A 90 11.63 -1.04 -6.82
C ASP A 90 11.61 -1.67 -5.41
N ILE A 91 11.12 -0.90 -4.43
CA ILE A 91 11.22 -1.23 -2.99
C ILE A 91 10.18 -2.26 -2.55
N ASP A 92 9.12 -2.46 -3.32
CA ASP A 92 8.09 -3.48 -3.07
C ASP A 92 8.06 -4.60 -4.13
N ARG A 93 8.96 -4.52 -5.10
CA ARG A 93 9.17 -5.46 -6.22
C ARG A 93 7.97 -5.56 -7.15
N ASP A 94 7.19 -4.50 -7.32
CA ASP A 94 5.99 -4.49 -8.16
C ASP A 94 6.25 -4.23 -9.66
N GLY A 95 7.48 -3.85 -10.00
CA GLY A 95 7.95 -3.57 -11.34
C GLY A 95 8.10 -2.09 -11.68
N TYR A 96 7.82 -1.18 -10.74
CA TYR A 96 7.93 0.27 -10.93
C TYR A 96 8.99 0.88 -10.01
N GLY A 97 9.54 2.02 -10.41
CA GLY A 97 10.50 2.76 -9.63
C GLY A 97 9.84 3.58 -8.51
N ASP A 98 10.39 3.46 -7.32
CA ASP A 98 9.93 4.15 -6.11
C ASP A 98 10.94 5.20 -5.65
N PHE A 99 10.47 6.13 -4.82
CA PHE A 99 11.33 7.17 -4.27
C PHE A 99 10.90 7.62 -2.87
N ALA A 100 11.86 8.17 -2.13
CA ALA A 100 11.64 8.81 -0.84
C ALA A 100 11.79 10.34 -0.95
N VAL A 101 10.98 11.03 -0.16
CA VAL A 101 10.99 12.49 -0.03
C VAL A 101 11.18 12.88 1.43
N GLY A 102 12.19 13.68 1.72
CA GLY A 102 12.42 14.22 3.05
C GLY A 102 11.69 15.54 3.29
N ALA A 103 11.16 15.68 4.51
CA ALA A 103 10.63 16.90 5.08
C ALA A 103 11.18 17.05 6.51
N PRO A 104 12.44 17.49 6.68
CA PRO A 104 13.14 17.44 7.96
C PRO A 104 12.54 18.30 9.08
N TYR A 105 11.56 19.14 8.76
CA TYR A 105 10.88 20.02 9.71
C TYR A 105 9.38 19.74 9.79
N ALA A 106 8.90 18.63 9.22
CA ALA A 106 7.53 18.17 9.33
C ALA A 106 7.28 17.40 10.65
N GLY A 107 6.02 16.97 10.87
CA GLY A 107 5.64 16.13 12.00
C GLY A 107 5.53 16.87 13.33
N ALA A 108 5.32 16.11 14.41
CA ALA A 108 5.22 16.66 15.75
C ALA A 108 6.49 17.41 16.14
N GLU A 109 6.33 18.63 16.66
CA GLU A 109 7.43 19.50 17.11
C GLU A 109 8.48 19.80 16.02
N ASN A 110 8.13 19.65 14.73
CA ASN A 110 9.01 19.85 13.58
C ASN A 110 10.26 18.96 13.60
N ARG A 111 10.14 17.74 14.11
CA ARG A 111 11.28 16.81 14.27
C ARG A 111 11.67 16.08 12.99
N GLY A 112 10.82 16.12 11.98
CA GLY A 112 11.09 15.65 10.64
C GLY A 112 10.34 14.37 10.28
N ALA A 113 10.17 14.18 8.98
CA ALA A 113 9.53 13.01 8.41
C ALA A 113 10.16 12.66 7.05
N ILE A 114 9.95 11.42 6.65
CA ILE A 114 10.14 10.99 5.26
C ILE A 114 8.86 10.36 4.72
N TYR A 115 8.66 10.47 3.42
CA TYR A 115 7.50 9.95 2.70
C TYR A 115 7.97 9.07 1.55
N ILE A 116 7.46 7.84 1.48
CA ILE A 116 7.76 6.87 0.43
C ILE A 116 6.62 6.91 -0.58
N TYR A 117 6.94 7.11 -1.84
CA TYR A 117 6.00 7.07 -2.94
C TYR A 117 6.30 5.88 -3.83
N HIS A 118 5.26 5.09 -4.11
CA HIS A 118 5.36 4.04 -5.10
C HIS A 118 5.10 4.57 -6.51
N GLY A 119 5.84 4.01 -7.46
CA GLY A 119 5.53 4.10 -8.87
C GLY A 119 4.31 3.26 -9.24
N SER A 120 3.85 3.43 -10.48
CA SER A 120 2.80 2.59 -11.06
C SER A 120 2.75 2.85 -12.56
N ARG A 121 2.02 2.01 -13.30
CA ARG A 121 1.78 2.21 -14.75
C ARG A 121 1.26 3.61 -15.10
N ASP A 122 0.48 4.22 -14.22
CA ASP A 122 -0.12 5.53 -14.43
C ASP A 122 0.76 6.68 -13.87
N GLY A 123 1.99 6.34 -13.45
CA GLY A 123 2.94 7.22 -12.77
C GLY A 123 2.88 7.10 -11.24
N VAL A 124 3.43 8.09 -10.54
CA VAL A 124 3.46 8.12 -9.08
C VAL A 124 2.06 8.16 -8.46
N LEU A 125 1.85 7.38 -7.40
CA LEU A 125 0.61 7.44 -6.61
C LEU A 125 0.32 8.86 -6.07
N ASP A 126 -0.95 9.21 -5.94
CA ASP A 126 -1.38 10.52 -5.43
C ASP A 126 -0.99 10.75 -3.97
N LYS A 127 -1.01 9.69 -3.17
CA LYS A 127 -0.57 9.69 -1.78
C LYS A 127 0.63 8.77 -1.61
N TYR A 128 1.53 9.16 -0.72
CA TYR A 128 2.61 8.31 -0.25
C TYR A 128 2.06 6.97 0.27
N SER A 129 2.79 5.88 0.04
CA SER A 129 2.43 4.55 0.54
C SER A 129 2.80 4.38 2.01
N GLN A 130 3.84 5.07 2.45
CA GLN A 130 4.29 5.08 3.83
C GLN A 130 4.85 6.45 4.21
N ALA A 131 4.53 6.92 5.42
CA ALA A 131 5.23 8.02 6.07
C ALA A 131 5.92 7.49 7.32
N ILE A 132 7.13 7.95 7.56
CA ILE A 132 7.89 7.66 8.79
C ILE A 132 8.17 9.00 9.45
N HIS A 133 7.56 9.23 10.60
CA HIS A 133 7.76 10.45 11.37
C HIS A 133 8.79 10.23 12.48
N ALA A 134 9.51 11.28 12.86
CA ALA A 134 10.51 11.21 13.92
C ALA A 134 9.92 10.83 15.29
N GLU A 135 8.63 11.03 15.51
CA GLU A 135 7.88 10.61 16.69
C GLU A 135 7.56 9.12 16.76
N ASP A 136 7.56 8.43 15.63
CA ASP A 136 7.32 6.98 15.59
C ASP A 136 8.60 6.17 15.83
N LEU A 137 9.75 6.84 15.91
CA LEU A 137 11.06 6.23 16.08
C LEU A 137 11.35 5.94 17.56
N SER A 138 12.04 4.82 17.82
CA SER A 138 12.48 4.45 19.17
C SER A 138 13.48 5.45 19.77
N THR A 139 14.17 6.21 18.92
CA THR A 139 15.17 7.19 19.30
C THR A 139 14.69 8.57 18.89
N ALA A 140 14.55 9.47 19.85
CA ALA A 140 14.18 10.85 19.59
C ALA A 140 15.29 11.54 18.77
N VAL A 141 14.91 12.02 17.60
CA VAL A 141 15.78 12.77 16.68
C VAL A 141 15.06 14.02 16.17
N ASN A 142 15.85 15.00 15.74
CA ASN A 142 15.43 16.21 15.04
C ASN A 142 16.05 16.21 13.65
N THR A 143 15.47 16.96 12.71
CA THR A 143 15.91 17.04 11.30
C THR A 143 15.91 15.68 10.59
N PHE A 144 15.04 14.77 11.02
CA PHE A 144 14.90 13.46 10.40
C PHE A 144 14.40 13.57 8.96
N GLY A 145 15.16 13.00 8.02
CA GLY A 145 14.88 13.15 6.59
C GLY A 145 15.66 14.28 5.92
N PHE A 146 16.64 14.89 6.59
CA PHE A 146 17.48 15.93 5.98
C PHE A 146 18.34 15.39 4.84
N SER A 147 18.77 14.13 4.94
CA SER A 147 19.45 13.41 3.87
C SER A 147 18.92 11.99 3.80
N ILE A 148 18.78 11.46 2.59
CA ILE A 148 18.28 10.11 2.33
C ILE A 148 19.17 9.50 1.25
N ALA A 149 19.51 8.23 1.42
CA ALA A 149 20.10 7.39 0.38
C ALA A 149 19.39 6.04 0.39
N GLY A 150 19.10 5.48 -0.78
CA GLY A 150 18.46 4.18 -0.92
C GLY A 150 18.78 3.52 -2.26
N GLY A 151 18.01 2.49 -2.61
CA GLY A 151 18.14 1.82 -3.91
C GLY A 151 19.10 0.63 -3.92
N LEU A 152 19.66 0.24 -2.77
CA LEU A 152 20.56 -0.90 -2.62
C LEU A 152 20.07 -1.82 -1.51
N ASP A 153 20.10 -3.13 -1.75
CA ASP A 153 19.88 -4.15 -0.72
C ASP A 153 21.13 -4.24 0.18
N LEU A 154 20.98 -3.90 1.46
CA LEU A 154 22.08 -3.84 2.43
C LEU A 154 22.04 -5.01 3.43
N ASP A 155 20.94 -5.75 3.51
CA ASP A 155 20.79 -6.89 4.43
C ASP A 155 20.69 -8.26 3.73
N GLY A 156 20.67 -8.29 2.40
CA GLY A 156 20.63 -9.49 1.58
C GLY A 156 19.23 -10.12 1.48
N ASN A 157 18.17 -9.38 1.77
CA ASN A 157 16.79 -9.88 1.71
C ASN A 157 16.14 -9.74 0.32
N LEU A 158 16.89 -9.25 -0.67
CA LEU A 158 16.51 -8.98 -2.06
C LEU A 158 15.78 -7.65 -2.28
N TYR A 159 15.35 -6.95 -1.24
CA TYR A 159 14.66 -5.66 -1.38
C TYR A 159 15.65 -4.51 -1.14
N PRO A 160 15.59 -3.44 -1.94
CA PRO A 160 16.36 -2.23 -1.66
C PRO A 160 16.06 -1.68 -0.27
N ASP A 161 17.09 -1.22 0.43
CA ASP A 161 17.01 -0.59 1.74
C ASP A 161 17.26 0.92 1.64
N MET A 162 17.18 1.59 2.80
CA MET A 162 17.36 3.04 2.89
C MET A 162 18.11 3.45 4.16
N VAL A 163 18.87 4.53 4.07
CA VAL A 163 19.51 5.21 5.20
C VAL A 163 19.05 6.67 5.24
N VAL A 164 18.70 7.15 6.45
CA VAL A 164 18.16 8.50 6.68
C VAL A 164 19.01 9.23 7.71
N GLY A 165 19.47 10.44 7.37
CA GLY A 165 20.26 11.28 8.25
C GLY A 165 19.43 12.33 9.01
N SER A 166 19.83 12.55 10.26
CA SER A 166 19.31 13.54 11.21
C SER A 166 20.48 14.34 11.79
N TYR A 167 20.93 15.37 11.06
CA TYR A 167 22.23 16.01 11.36
C TYR A 167 22.25 16.71 12.73
N GLU A 168 21.16 17.35 13.17
CA GLU A 168 21.11 18.02 14.48
C GLU A 168 21.25 17.05 15.64
N SER A 169 20.82 15.80 15.43
CA SER A 169 20.96 14.72 16.41
C SER A 169 22.26 13.93 16.24
N SER A 170 23.06 14.21 15.20
CA SER A 170 24.24 13.40 14.84
C SER A 170 23.91 11.91 14.66
N VAL A 171 22.73 11.60 14.09
CA VAL A 171 22.25 10.24 13.88
C VAL A 171 22.06 9.96 12.39
N ALA A 172 22.43 8.76 11.96
CA ALA A 172 21.98 8.16 10.71
C ALA A 172 21.26 6.84 11.05
N MET A 173 20.07 6.64 10.49
CA MET A 173 19.23 5.48 10.73
C MET A 173 19.14 4.61 9.49
N PHE A 174 19.29 3.31 9.68
CA PHE A 174 19.16 2.30 8.64
C PHE A 174 17.77 1.66 8.71
N PHE A 175 17.04 1.72 7.60
CA PHE A 175 15.71 1.14 7.43
C PHE A 175 15.79 -0.03 6.44
N ARG A 176 15.34 -1.19 6.90
CA ARG A 176 15.28 -2.40 6.09
C ARG A 176 13.91 -2.58 5.49
N SER A 177 13.87 -2.89 4.21
CA SER A 177 12.63 -3.25 3.54
C SER A 177 12.14 -4.62 3.99
N ARG A 178 10.83 -4.83 3.98
CA ARG A 178 10.22 -6.09 4.37
C ARG A 178 9.79 -6.86 3.12
N PRO A 179 10.10 -8.16 3.00
CA PRO A 179 9.59 -8.95 1.90
C PRO A 179 8.06 -8.88 1.75
N VAL A 180 7.59 -8.73 0.52
CA VAL A 180 6.17 -8.49 0.18
C VAL A 180 5.51 -9.78 -0.27
N ILE A 181 4.48 -10.20 0.46
CA ILE A 181 3.66 -11.37 0.11
C ILE A 181 2.61 -10.94 -0.92
N LYS A 182 2.66 -11.53 -2.12
CA LYS A 182 1.69 -11.30 -3.19
C LYS A 182 0.67 -12.43 -3.23
N MET A 183 -0.61 -12.11 -3.06
CA MET A 183 -1.70 -13.08 -3.26
C MET A 183 -1.90 -13.30 -4.76
N VAL A 184 -1.90 -14.56 -5.20
CA VAL A 184 -2.05 -14.90 -6.64
C VAL A 184 -3.54 -14.82 -7.01
N PRO A 185 -3.97 -13.88 -7.86
CA PRO A 185 -5.40 -13.60 -8.08
C PRO A 185 -6.19 -14.79 -8.63
N ASP A 186 -5.64 -15.51 -9.62
CA ASP A 186 -6.34 -16.62 -10.26
C ASP A 186 -6.48 -17.86 -9.36
N ASP A 187 -5.62 -17.96 -8.33
CA ASP A 187 -5.59 -19.08 -7.38
C ASP A 187 -6.15 -18.71 -6.00
N THR A 188 -6.52 -17.45 -5.79
CA THR A 188 -7.03 -16.93 -4.51
C THR A 188 -8.44 -16.42 -4.68
N TYR A 189 -9.43 -17.21 -4.24
CA TYR A 189 -10.83 -16.92 -4.48
C TYR A 189 -11.74 -17.52 -3.41
N VAL A 190 -12.97 -17.00 -3.31
CA VAL A 190 -14.03 -17.53 -2.47
C VAL A 190 -15.29 -17.68 -3.31
N GLU A 191 -15.85 -18.89 -3.38
CA GLU A 191 -17.01 -19.21 -4.20
C GLU A 191 -17.98 -20.15 -3.48
N PHE A 192 -19.28 -20.02 -3.77
CA PHE A 192 -20.24 -21.06 -3.42
C PHE A 192 -20.19 -22.17 -4.47
N GLY A 193 -20.11 -23.42 -4.04
CA GLY A 193 -20.14 -24.59 -4.92
C GLY A 193 -21.55 -24.87 -5.42
N SER A 194 -22.14 -23.92 -6.16
CA SER A 194 -23.39 -24.07 -6.89
C SER A 194 -23.17 -23.67 -8.34
N THR A 195 -23.71 -24.43 -9.28
CA THR A 195 -23.73 -24.07 -10.70
C THR A 195 -24.69 -22.91 -11.00
N SER A 196 -25.56 -22.57 -10.05
CA SER A 196 -26.51 -21.46 -10.18
C SER A 196 -26.22 -20.36 -9.14
N LYS A 197 -26.47 -19.11 -9.53
CA LYS A 197 -26.42 -17.96 -8.61
C LYS A 197 -27.59 -17.92 -7.63
N LEU A 198 -28.57 -18.79 -7.81
CA LEU A 198 -29.76 -18.87 -6.97
C LEU A 198 -29.57 -19.97 -5.94
N ILE A 199 -30.00 -19.71 -4.71
CA ILE A 199 -29.97 -20.72 -3.67
C ILE A 199 -31.38 -21.27 -3.49
N SER A 200 -31.56 -22.55 -3.81
CA SER A 200 -32.83 -23.24 -3.56
C SER A 200 -33.02 -23.42 -2.05
N LEU A 201 -34.15 -22.93 -1.53
CA LEU A 201 -34.52 -23.12 -0.12
C LEU A 201 -35.29 -24.44 0.11
N ASP A 202 -35.67 -25.10 -0.98
CA ASP A 202 -36.43 -26.34 -0.97
C ASP A 202 -35.50 -27.57 -0.89
N GLU A 203 -34.26 -27.42 -1.36
CA GLU A 203 -33.20 -28.43 -1.26
C GLU A 203 -32.57 -28.40 0.14
N ARG A 204 -33.04 -29.30 1.02
CA ARG A 204 -32.64 -29.36 2.43
C ARG A 204 -31.72 -30.55 2.73
N ASP A 205 -30.51 -30.48 2.21
CA ASP A 205 -29.53 -31.58 2.23
C ASP A 205 -28.65 -31.61 3.48
N CYS A 206 -28.78 -30.63 4.39
CA CYS A 206 -28.09 -30.63 5.67
C CYS A 206 -29.04 -30.87 6.83
N THR A 207 -28.50 -31.45 7.90
CA THR A 207 -29.21 -31.70 9.15
C THR A 207 -28.50 -30.96 10.27
N LEU A 208 -29.26 -30.21 11.08
CA LEU A 208 -28.77 -29.53 12.28
C LEU A 208 -28.67 -30.49 13.48
N SER A 209 -28.11 -30.01 14.59
CA SER A 209 -27.94 -30.80 15.82
C SER A 209 -29.28 -31.25 16.42
N ASP A 210 -30.36 -30.52 16.16
CA ASP A 210 -31.73 -30.81 16.56
C ASP A 210 -32.48 -31.73 15.57
N THR A 211 -31.79 -32.31 14.60
CA THR A 211 -32.33 -33.13 13.48
C THR A 211 -33.15 -32.38 12.44
N THR A 212 -33.27 -31.06 12.53
CA THR A 212 -33.98 -30.25 11.54
C THR A 212 -33.22 -30.25 10.21
N ARG A 213 -33.93 -30.56 9.13
CA ARG A 213 -33.39 -30.44 7.76
C ARG A 213 -33.41 -28.99 7.30
N VAL A 214 -32.27 -28.51 6.80
CA VAL A 214 -32.05 -27.13 6.36
C VAL A 214 -31.37 -27.06 4.99
N ALA A 215 -31.65 -25.99 4.25
CA ALA A 215 -30.95 -25.68 3.02
C ALA A 215 -29.53 -25.24 3.32
N CYS A 216 -28.57 -25.80 2.59
CA CYS A 216 -27.16 -25.54 2.80
C CYS A 216 -26.37 -25.61 1.50
N LEU A 217 -25.23 -24.92 1.49
CA LEU A 217 -24.32 -24.87 0.35
C LEU A 217 -22.88 -25.03 0.82
N PRO A 218 -22.02 -25.67 0.00
CA PRO A 218 -20.58 -25.60 0.20
C PRO A 218 -20.07 -24.21 -0.18
N LEU A 219 -19.26 -23.63 0.68
CA LEU A 219 -18.46 -22.43 0.44
C LEU A 219 -17.00 -22.86 0.35
N LYS A 220 -16.39 -22.73 -0.83
CA LYS A 220 -14.99 -23.06 -1.09
C LYS A 220 -14.17 -21.78 -1.08
N ALA A 221 -13.07 -21.79 -0.34
CA ALA A 221 -12.10 -20.71 -0.31
C ALA A 221 -10.71 -21.28 -0.61
N CYS A 222 -10.04 -20.68 -1.59
CA CYS A 222 -8.70 -21.04 -2.01
C CYS A 222 -7.76 -19.85 -1.83
N PHE A 223 -6.51 -20.15 -1.48
CA PHE A 223 -5.46 -19.18 -1.21
C PHE A 223 -4.15 -19.67 -1.79
N LYS A 224 -3.44 -18.80 -2.49
CA LYS A 224 -2.07 -19.04 -2.92
C LYS A 224 -1.31 -17.73 -2.83
N TYR A 225 -0.11 -17.78 -2.25
CA TYR A 225 0.78 -16.63 -2.23
C TYR A 225 2.10 -16.93 -2.94
N ALA A 226 2.70 -15.86 -3.43
CA ALA A 226 4.01 -15.80 -4.04
C ALA A 226 4.78 -14.59 -3.48
N GLY A 227 6.04 -14.45 -3.86
CA GLY A 227 6.91 -13.35 -3.45
C GLY A 227 8.37 -13.77 -3.45
N ASP A 228 9.24 -12.82 -3.76
CA ASP A 228 10.68 -13.01 -3.62
C ASP A 228 11.09 -12.73 -2.17
N GLY A 229 12.12 -13.40 -1.66
CA GLY A 229 12.61 -13.18 -0.29
C GLY A 229 11.64 -13.58 0.85
N VAL A 230 10.40 -13.97 0.55
CA VAL A 230 9.41 -14.41 1.55
C VAL A 230 9.66 -15.86 2.01
N SER A 231 9.22 -16.18 3.23
CA SER A 231 9.32 -17.52 3.81
C SER A 231 8.60 -18.60 2.98
N LEU A 232 9.05 -19.85 3.10
CA LEU A 232 8.43 -21.00 2.44
C LEU A 232 7.02 -21.31 2.95
N THR A 233 6.72 -20.95 4.20
CA THR A 233 5.44 -21.22 4.86
C THR A 233 5.02 -20.01 5.68
N TYR A 234 3.72 -19.69 5.64
CA TYR A 234 3.12 -18.69 6.52
C TYR A 234 1.82 -19.21 7.14
N ASP A 235 1.59 -18.81 8.39
CA ASP A 235 0.33 -19.00 9.08
C ASP A 235 -0.56 -17.76 8.88
N PHE A 236 -1.65 -17.94 8.13
CA PHE A 236 -2.64 -16.90 7.87
C PHE A 236 -3.83 -17.05 8.81
N ASN A 237 -4.15 -15.97 9.53
CA ASN A 237 -5.39 -15.88 10.29
C ASN A 237 -6.52 -15.40 9.37
N ILE A 238 -7.43 -16.31 9.02
CA ILE A 238 -8.55 -16.04 8.12
C ILE A 238 -9.82 -15.85 8.94
N GLN A 239 -10.57 -14.82 8.59
CA GLN A 239 -11.92 -14.59 9.06
C GLN A 239 -12.91 -14.64 7.90
N TYR A 240 -13.82 -15.61 7.94
CA TYR A 240 -14.97 -15.65 7.05
C TYR A 240 -16.13 -14.91 7.70
N VAL A 241 -16.74 -13.97 6.97
CA VAL A 241 -17.94 -13.24 7.40
C VAL A 241 -19.04 -13.46 6.37
N LEU A 242 -20.13 -14.08 6.80
CA LEU A 242 -21.30 -14.35 5.97
C LEU A 242 -22.31 -13.21 6.06
N ASP A 243 -22.97 -12.91 4.93
CA ASP A 243 -23.99 -11.86 4.79
C ASP A 243 -23.51 -10.48 5.30
N VAL A 244 -22.30 -10.07 4.90
CA VAL A 244 -21.61 -8.84 5.34
C VAL A 244 -22.50 -7.59 5.28
N LYS A 245 -23.43 -7.53 4.32
CA LYS A 245 -24.36 -6.40 4.15
C LYS A 245 -25.50 -6.37 5.18
N LYS A 246 -25.76 -7.45 5.94
CA LYS A 246 -26.85 -7.59 6.92
C LYS A 246 -26.34 -8.00 8.30
N THR A 247 -25.48 -7.16 8.90
CA THR A 247 -24.85 -7.43 10.22
C THR A 247 -25.84 -7.59 11.38
N LYS A 248 -27.00 -6.92 11.36
CA LYS A 248 -28.01 -7.00 12.43
C LYS A 248 -28.92 -8.24 12.34
N SER A 249 -29.07 -8.82 11.16
CA SER A 249 -29.96 -9.95 10.89
C SER A 249 -29.42 -10.80 9.74
N PRO A 250 -28.26 -11.46 9.94
CA PRO A 250 -27.63 -12.27 8.92
C PRO A 250 -28.53 -13.45 8.55
N ARG A 251 -28.57 -13.79 7.27
CA ARG A 251 -29.35 -14.92 6.74
C ARG A 251 -28.54 -16.21 6.66
N LEU A 252 -27.22 -16.09 6.63
CA LEU A 252 -26.27 -17.17 6.39
C LEU A 252 -25.47 -17.46 7.67
N PHE A 253 -25.32 -18.74 7.99
CA PHE A 253 -24.61 -19.21 9.18
C PHE A 253 -23.74 -20.42 8.85
N PHE A 254 -22.70 -20.67 9.63
CA PHE A 254 -21.88 -21.88 9.45
C PHE A 254 -22.59 -23.09 10.06
N LEU A 255 -22.61 -24.22 9.34
CA LEU A 255 -23.24 -25.45 9.81
C LEU A 255 -22.58 -25.99 11.08
N GLU A 256 -21.24 -25.95 11.15
CA GLU A 256 -20.45 -26.46 12.28
C GLU A 256 -20.58 -25.58 13.54
N HIS A 257 -21.06 -24.35 13.39
CA HIS A 257 -21.19 -23.37 14.47
C HIS A 257 -22.53 -22.65 14.38
N GLU A 258 -23.57 -23.35 14.83
CA GLU A 258 -24.95 -22.86 14.79
C GLU A 258 -25.09 -21.44 15.37
N GLY A 259 -25.79 -20.58 14.64
CA GLY A 259 -26.03 -19.18 15.02
C GLY A 259 -24.85 -18.23 14.80
N ARG A 260 -23.66 -18.71 14.38
CA ARG A 260 -22.53 -17.84 14.02
C ARG A 260 -22.46 -17.59 12.52
N ASN A 261 -22.39 -16.32 12.15
CA ASN A 261 -22.14 -15.86 10.78
C ASN A 261 -20.66 -15.49 10.55
N THR A 262 -19.81 -15.67 11.56
CA THR A 262 -18.37 -15.40 11.49
C THR A 262 -17.59 -16.64 11.92
N LEU A 263 -16.53 -16.98 11.18
CA LEU A 263 -15.64 -18.10 11.45
C LEU A 263 -14.19 -17.65 11.34
N ASN A 264 -13.43 -17.82 12.42
CA ASN A 264 -12.00 -17.53 12.44
C ASN A 264 -11.21 -18.84 12.41
N HIS A 265 -10.13 -18.88 11.65
CA HIS A 265 -9.26 -20.04 11.59
C HIS A 265 -7.84 -19.67 11.13
N THR A 266 -6.84 -20.35 11.66
CA THR A 266 -5.44 -20.21 11.21
C THR A 266 -5.11 -21.30 10.22
N ILE A 267 -4.64 -20.95 9.03
CA ILE A 267 -4.18 -21.91 8.01
C ILE A 267 -2.70 -21.75 7.79
N THR A 268 -2.01 -22.86 7.53
CA THR A 268 -0.62 -22.84 7.05
C THR A 268 -0.65 -23.00 5.54
N VAL A 269 -0.04 -22.06 4.81
CA VAL A 269 0.07 -22.11 3.35
C VAL A 269 1.54 -22.17 2.96
N GLU A 270 1.87 -23.04 2.01
CA GLU A 270 3.20 -23.13 1.43
C GLU A 270 3.33 -22.22 0.20
N ARG A 271 4.50 -21.61 0.00
CA ARG A 271 4.75 -20.66 -1.08
C ARG A 271 4.53 -21.32 -2.43
N ASN A 272 3.81 -20.64 -3.32
CA ASN A 272 3.41 -21.11 -4.65
C ASN A 272 2.52 -22.38 -4.65
N GLN A 273 2.03 -22.83 -3.50
CA GLN A 273 1.07 -23.92 -3.40
C GLN A 273 -0.30 -23.39 -3.00
N GLN A 274 -1.33 -23.84 -3.71
CA GLN A 274 -2.70 -23.47 -3.40
C GLN A 274 -3.22 -24.30 -2.22
N PHE A 275 -3.74 -23.62 -1.20
CA PHE A 275 -4.52 -24.21 -0.13
C PHE A 275 -6.00 -23.93 -0.38
N CYS A 276 -6.84 -24.96 -0.37
CA CYS A 276 -8.29 -24.82 -0.47
C CYS A 276 -9.00 -25.47 0.70
N ARG A 277 -10.03 -24.82 1.22
CA ARG A 277 -10.95 -25.37 2.23
C ARG A 277 -12.38 -25.16 1.80
N THR A 278 -13.21 -26.16 2.04
CA THR A 278 -14.66 -26.07 1.88
C THR A 278 -15.33 -26.14 3.24
N VAL A 279 -16.24 -25.21 3.52
CA VAL A 279 -17.09 -25.19 4.72
C VAL A 279 -18.55 -25.21 4.30
N ARG A 280 -19.43 -25.82 5.12
CA ARG A 280 -20.87 -25.80 4.84
C ARG A 280 -21.54 -24.59 5.50
N VAL A 281 -22.35 -23.90 4.70
CA VAL A 281 -23.12 -22.73 5.10
C VAL A 281 -24.60 -23.06 5.00
N ILE A 282 -25.39 -22.67 6.00
CA ILE A 282 -26.84 -22.85 6.04
C ILE A 282 -27.56 -21.52 5.84
N ILE A 283 -28.79 -21.58 5.33
CA ILE A 283 -29.69 -20.43 5.26
C ILE A 283 -30.77 -20.57 6.31
N ASN A 284 -30.94 -19.54 7.15
CA ASN A 284 -32.04 -19.53 8.11
C ASN A 284 -33.36 -19.12 7.44
N SER A 285 -34.25 -20.10 7.28
CA SER A 285 -35.57 -19.93 6.66
C SER A 285 -36.56 -19.10 7.47
N ASN A 286 -36.28 -18.75 8.73
CA ASN A 286 -37.18 -17.92 9.54
C ASN A 286 -37.20 -16.44 9.15
N THR A 287 -36.41 -16.03 8.16
CA THR A 287 -36.36 -14.65 7.65
C THR A 287 -37.26 -14.44 6.42
N ASN A 288 -38.57 -14.64 6.59
CA ASN A 288 -39.60 -14.28 5.59
C ASN A 288 -39.68 -12.77 5.26
N ARG A 289 -38.76 -11.93 5.76
CA ARG A 289 -38.77 -10.47 5.57
C ARG A 289 -37.72 -9.94 4.57
N GLY A 290 -37.05 -10.78 3.80
CA GLY A 290 -35.95 -10.31 2.94
C GLY A 290 -35.66 -11.13 1.68
N LYS A 291 -36.70 -11.61 0.99
CA LYS A 291 -36.58 -12.30 -0.31
C LYS A 291 -36.25 -11.35 -1.49
N VAL A 292 -35.32 -10.40 -1.33
CA VAL A 292 -34.69 -9.68 -2.45
C VAL A 292 -33.29 -9.23 -1.99
N THR A 293 -32.34 -9.26 -2.92
CA THR A 293 -30.87 -9.05 -2.83
C THR A 293 -30.02 -10.25 -2.44
#